data_AF-A0A2S7DNU4-F1
#
_entry.id   AF-A0A2S7DNU4-F1
#
_cell.length_a   1.000
_cell.length_b   1.000
_cell.length_c   1.000
_cell.angle_alpha   90.00
_cell.angle_beta   90.00
_cell.angle_gamma   90.00
#
_symmetry.space_group_name_H-M   'P 1'
#
loop_
_entity.id
_entity.type
_entity.pdbx_description
1 polymer ?
#
loop_
_entity_poly.entity_id
_entity_poly.type
_entity_poly.pdbx_seq_one_letter_code
_entity_poly.pdbx_strand_id
1 'polypeptide(L)'
;MGIREASALFPSLPTGLPAAAAIRRALLLLAMVALPAGCHPDAGAALPAPAGKQAAEVDLIDQAALAKALSALQPQRPGVTDLYVVGFAGDASDDVFRNETLYLKQLFEQRFDTRGRVVTLVNNPDNLGEQPYAPLATYDNLHDTLAAIGKRMDRKEDALLLFVTTHGTEDHSLYVQVDENEEDFISPQDLRTALDDAGIGHRIIVLSACYSGGFIPALRSPDTLILTAARADRPSFGCGNTSNATYFGQAWLIDAMNQTDDPLAAFTMAKAAITAREKQDGELPSLPQQSLGKRIAPVIARWRAGLTPGPAVAYPYPPVARAADADPQDSSNPAPAAESTNDKTAAPETAAPDAHSPATRTP
;
A
#
# COMPACT_ATOMS: atom_id res chain seq x y z
N MET A 1 31.35 0.77 57.82
CA MET A 1 32.29 0.38 58.91
C MET A 1 31.44 -0.10 60.07
N GLY A 2 31.33 -1.40 60.39
CA GLY A 2 31.82 -2.61 59.72
C GLY A 2 31.80 -3.83 60.68
N ILE A 3 31.88 -5.06 60.16
CA ILE A 3 32.08 -6.34 60.93
C ILE A 3 30.79 -6.75 61.71
N ARG A 4 30.15 -7.93 61.56
CA ARG A 4 30.45 -9.34 61.95
C ARG A 4 30.77 -9.55 63.47
N GLU A 5 30.77 -10.71 64.15
CA GLU A 5 30.48 -12.17 63.99
C GLU A 5 29.85 -12.69 65.32
N ALA A 6 29.25 -13.88 65.53
CA ALA A 6 28.54 -14.90 64.71
C ALA A 6 27.99 -16.01 65.67
N SER A 7 27.35 -17.07 65.13
CA SER A 7 27.06 -18.38 65.79
C SER A 7 25.99 -18.44 66.91
N ALA A 8 25.46 -19.61 67.34
CA ALA A 8 25.02 -20.85 66.67
C ALA A 8 24.44 -21.82 67.75
N LEU A 9 23.37 -22.59 67.48
CA LEU A 9 23.06 -23.89 68.14
C LEU A 9 21.82 -24.61 67.54
N PHE A 10 22.04 -25.83 67.06
CA PHE A 10 21.09 -26.94 66.84
C PHE A 10 21.56 -28.13 67.73
N PRO A 11 20.91 -29.31 67.86
CA PRO A 11 19.78 -29.86 67.08
C PRO A 11 18.67 -30.55 67.92
N SER A 12 17.60 -31.05 67.27
CA SER A 12 17.18 -32.46 67.42
C SER A 12 16.03 -32.88 66.47
N LEU A 13 16.18 -34.06 65.87
CA LEU A 13 15.22 -34.95 65.18
C LEU A 13 15.69 -36.38 65.53
N PRO A 14 14.86 -37.45 65.60
CA PRO A 14 14.35 -38.10 64.37
C PRO A 14 13.07 -38.98 64.50
N THR A 15 12.81 -39.77 63.44
CA THR A 15 11.94 -40.97 63.32
C THR A 15 10.43 -40.77 63.02
N GLY A 16 9.80 -41.61 62.17
CA GLY A 16 10.35 -42.73 61.38
C GLY A 16 9.35 -43.40 60.42
N LEU A 17 9.88 -44.21 59.49
CA LEU A 17 9.15 -45.05 58.51
C LEU A 17 9.32 -46.55 58.84
N PRO A 18 8.38 -47.42 58.41
CA PRO A 18 8.63 -48.84 58.19
C PRO A 18 8.35 -49.32 56.74
N ALA A 19 8.87 -50.50 56.38
CA ALA A 19 8.92 -51.08 55.03
C ALA A 19 9.06 -52.62 55.11
N ALA A 20 8.68 -53.47 54.14
CA ALA A 20 7.88 -53.34 52.90
C ALA A 20 7.38 -54.76 52.49
N ALA A 21 7.63 -55.23 51.25
CA ALA A 21 7.46 -56.60 50.72
C ALA A 21 6.00 -57.13 50.50
N ALA A 22 5.70 -58.03 49.54
CA ALA A 22 6.46 -58.48 48.35
C ALA A 22 5.62 -59.29 47.31
N ILE A 23 5.91 -59.06 46.02
CA ILE A 23 6.13 -60.05 44.91
C ILE A 23 5.07 -61.14 44.61
N ARG A 24 4.56 -61.15 43.35
CA ARG A 24 4.67 -62.29 42.38
C ARG A 24 4.42 -61.85 40.92
N ARG A 25 4.79 -62.69 39.94
CA ARG A 25 4.94 -62.36 38.49
C ARG A 25 4.34 -63.42 37.56
N ALA A 26 3.84 -62.97 36.40
CA ALA A 26 3.96 -63.59 35.06
C ALA A 26 3.70 -62.45 34.01
N LEU A 27 4.43 -62.22 32.90
CA LEU A 27 4.96 -63.08 31.82
C LEU A 27 3.82 -63.73 31.00
N LEU A 28 3.66 -63.53 29.68
CA LEU A 28 4.48 -62.90 28.62
C LEU A 28 3.63 -61.87 27.81
N LEU A 29 3.98 -61.26 26.66
CA LEU A 29 5.01 -61.55 25.63
C LEU A 29 5.52 -60.26 24.91
N LEU A 30 6.23 -60.46 23.79
CA LEU A 30 7.03 -59.52 22.98
C LEU A 30 6.23 -58.70 21.94
N ALA A 31 6.52 -57.39 21.86
CA ALA A 31 6.53 -56.63 20.60
C ALA A 31 7.40 -55.36 20.76
N MET A 32 8.63 -55.35 20.22
CA MET A 32 9.45 -54.13 20.12
C MET A 32 9.32 -53.53 18.72
N VAL A 33 8.84 -52.29 18.63
CA VAL A 33 9.06 -51.41 17.48
C VAL A 33 9.62 -50.11 18.04
N ALA A 34 10.88 -49.83 17.73
CA ALA A 34 11.51 -48.57 18.09
C ALA A 34 11.13 -47.50 17.06
N LEU A 35 10.34 -46.50 17.47
CA LEU A 35 10.12 -45.28 16.72
C LEU A 35 11.07 -44.20 17.28
N PRO A 36 12.07 -43.74 16.51
CA PRO A 36 12.97 -42.69 16.97
C PRO A 36 12.24 -41.34 17.03
N ALA A 37 12.70 -40.46 17.91
CA ALA A 37 12.30 -39.06 17.90
C ALA A 37 12.89 -38.36 16.66
N GLY A 38 12.13 -38.39 15.55
CA GLY A 38 12.47 -37.67 14.32
C GLY A 38 11.98 -36.23 14.40
N CYS A 39 12.91 -35.27 14.41
CA CYS A 39 12.59 -33.91 13.97
C CYS A 39 12.27 -33.99 12.47
N HIS A 40 11.05 -33.64 12.06
CA HIS A 40 10.70 -33.58 10.63
C HIS A 40 11.50 -32.44 9.95
N PRO A 41 12.40 -32.74 8.99
CA PRO A 41 13.24 -31.73 8.36
C PRO A 41 12.64 -31.23 7.03
N ASP A 42 11.30 -31.14 6.95
CA ASP A 42 10.53 -30.87 5.73
C ASP A 42 9.67 -29.60 5.83
N ALA A 43 10.23 -28.55 6.44
CA ALA A 43 9.77 -27.16 6.31
C ALA A 43 10.66 -26.41 5.30
N GLY A 44 10.93 -27.06 4.15
CA GLY A 44 11.91 -26.63 3.16
C GLY A 44 11.56 -27.03 1.72
N ALA A 45 10.29 -27.40 1.47
CA ALA A 45 9.77 -27.51 0.11
C ALA A 45 9.71 -26.10 -0.49
N ALA A 46 10.73 -25.75 -1.27
CA ALA A 46 10.72 -24.52 -2.05
C ALA A 46 9.46 -24.50 -2.92
N LEU A 47 8.71 -23.40 -2.86
CA LEU A 47 7.65 -23.14 -3.83
C LEU A 47 8.25 -23.30 -5.23
N PRO A 48 7.58 -23.98 -6.17
CA PRO A 48 8.06 -24.02 -7.55
C PRO A 48 8.17 -22.57 -8.03
N ALA A 49 9.36 -22.17 -8.49
CA ALA A 49 9.57 -20.84 -9.05
C ALA A 49 8.51 -20.59 -10.13
N PRO A 50 7.88 -19.39 -10.17
CA PRO A 50 6.74 -19.13 -11.03
C PRO A 50 7.08 -19.53 -12.46
N ALA A 51 6.19 -20.30 -13.10
CA ALA A 51 6.37 -20.76 -14.46
C ALA A 51 6.69 -19.55 -15.35
N GLY A 52 7.88 -19.54 -15.93
CA GLY A 52 8.61 -18.30 -16.23
C GLY A 52 7.82 -17.31 -17.07
N LYS A 53 8.01 -16.00 -16.78
CA LYS A 53 7.34 -14.86 -17.42
C LYS A 53 6.96 -15.20 -18.86
N GLN A 54 5.67 -15.48 -19.08
CA GLN A 54 5.07 -15.20 -20.38
C GLN A 54 5.33 -13.72 -20.62
N ALA A 55 5.84 -13.36 -21.79
CA ALA A 55 5.96 -11.95 -22.13
C ALA A 55 4.53 -11.39 -22.12
N ALA A 56 4.24 -10.48 -21.18
CA ALA A 56 2.89 -9.94 -21.00
C ALA A 56 2.39 -9.45 -22.36
N GLU A 57 1.14 -9.81 -22.71
CA GLU A 57 0.57 -9.34 -23.96
C GLU A 57 0.47 -7.82 -23.86
N VAL A 58 1.08 -7.12 -24.83
CA VAL A 58 1.29 -5.68 -24.72
C VAL A 58 -0.04 -4.96 -24.80
N ASP A 59 -0.48 -4.37 -23.68
CA ASP A 59 -1.65 -3.50 -23.71
C ASP A 59 -1.33 -2.21 -24.50
N LEU A 60 -1.87 -2.17 -25.72
CA LEU A 60 -1.75 -1.04 -26.62
C LEU A 60 -2.58 0.17 -26.15
N ILE A 61 -3.57 -0.02 -25.28
CA ILE A 61 -4.39 1.06 -24.69
C ILE A 61 -3.58 1.76 -23.61
N ASP A 62 -3.03 1.02 -22.65
CA ASP A 62 -2.12 1.58 -21.64
C ASP A 62 -0.85 2.18 -22.26
N GLN A 63 -0.19 1.52 -23.22
CA GLN A 63 0.95 2.12 -23.91
C GLN A 63 0.60 3.44 -24.61
N ALA A 64 -0.61 3.56 -25.18
CA ALA A 64 -1.09 4.82 -25.74
C ALA A 64 -1.38 5.88 -24.65
N ALA A 65 -1.92 5.48 -23.50
CA ALA A 65 -2.13 6.34 -22.35
C ALA A 65 -0.80 6.87 -21.78
N LEU A 66 0.19 6.00 -21.59
CA LEU A 66 1.54 6.33 -21.15
C LEU A 66 2.22 7.27 -22.15
N ALA A 67 2.26 6.92 -23.44
CA ALA A 67 2.87 7.75 -24.47
C ALA A 67 2.22 9.15 -24.52
N LYS A 68 0.90 9.25 -24.40
CA LYS A 68 0.14 10.51 -24.27
C LYS A 68 0.56 11.30 -23.03
N ALA A 69 0.61 10.69 -21.84
CA ALA A 69 1.02 11.34 -20.60
C ALA A 69 2.46 11.86 -20.65
N LEU A 70 3.41 11.04 -21.13
CA LEU A 70 4.82 11.39 -21.24
C LEU A 70 5.10 12.41 -22.37
N SER A 71 4.25 12.47 -23.39
CA SER A 71 4.30 13.53 -24.42
C SER A 71 3.96 14.91 -23.85
N ALA A 72 3.05 14.98 -22.87
CA ALA A 72 2.55 16.22 -22.27
C ALA A 72 3.52 16.84 -21.25
N LEU A 73 4.50 16.08 -20.75
CA LEU A 73 5.53 16.55 -19.84
C LEU A 73 6.31 17.74 -20.44
N GLN A 74 6.34 18.85 -19.70
CA GLN A 74 7.11 20.03 -20.06
C GLN A 74 8.62 19.82 -19.81
N PRO A 75 9.52 20.42 -20.62
CA PRO A 75 10.96 20.48 -20.31
C PRO A 75 11.24 21.41 -19.13
N GLN A 76 12.39 21.27 -18.47
CA GLN A 76 12.83 22.14 -17.36
C GLN A 76 12.92 23.63 -17.75
N ARG A 77 12.88 24.52 -16.75
CA ARG A 77 13.05 25.97 -16.86
C ARG A 77 14.47 26.37 -16.42
N PRO A 78 15.40 26.73 -17.33
CA PRO A 78 16.80 26.91 -16.96
C PRO A 78 17.01 28.02 -15.92
N GLY A 79 17.64 27.69 -14.79
CA GLY A 79 17.85 28.61 -13.66
C GLY A 79 16.67 28.69 -12.69
N VAL A 80 15.66 27.83 -12.83
CA VAL A 80 14.53 27.68 -11.92
C VAL A 80 14.46 26.22 -11.50
N THR A 81 14.62 25.95 -10.21
CA THR A 81 14.47 24.58 -9.69
C THR A 81 13.04 24.10 -9.83
N ASP A 82 12.81 23.25 -10.81
CA ASP A 82 11.55 22.59 -11.03
C ASP A 82 11.36 21.41 -10.08
N LEU A 83 10.10 21.16 -9.71
CA LEU A 83 9.67 19.91 -9.10
C LEU A 83 8.86 19.13 -10.15
N TYR A 84 9.41 17.99 -10.56
CA TYR A 84 8.65 16.96 -11.26
C TYR A 84 7.95 16.07 -10.25
N VAL A 85 6.73 15.64 -10.53
CA VAL A 85 5.92 14.86 -9.59
C VAL A 85 5.40 13.59 -10.27
N VAL A 86 5.51 12.47 -9.57
CA VAL A 86 4.86 11.20 -9.92
C VAL A 86 3.96 10.81 -8.75
N GLY A 87 2.68 10.62 -9.02
CA GLY A 87 1.77 9.89 -8.15
C GLY A 87 1.58 8.46 -8.66
N PHE A 88 1.58 7.48 -7.77
CA PHE A 88 1.42 6.06 -8.09
C PHE A 88 0.38 5.44 -7.14
N ALA A 89 -0.81 5.13 -7.67
CA ALA A 89 -1.85 4.36 -6.99
C ALA A 89 -1.72 2.90 -7.41
N GLY A 90 -1.00 2.10 -6.62
CA GLY A 90 -0.53 0.76 -7.05
C GLY A 90 -1.60 -0.33 -7.06
N ASP A 91 -2.71 -0.14 -6.35
CA ASP A 91 -3.65 -1.21 -6.02
C ASP A 91 -5.08 -0.78 -6.38
N ALA A 92 -5.72 -1.59 -7.23
CA ALA A 92 -7.07 -1.35 -7.74
C ALA A 92 -8.19 -1.63 -6.72
N SER A 93 -7.93 -2.39 -5.65
CA SER A 93 -8.98 -2.86 -4.71
C SER A 93 -9.59 -1.74 -3.86
N ASP A 94 -8.88 -0.62 -3.71
CA ASP A 94 -9.19 0.45 -2.76
C ASP A 94 -9.14 1.84 -3.41
N ASP A 95 -10.32 2.49 -3.51
CA ASP A 95 -10.48 3.82 -4.10
C ASP A 95 -9.55 4.90 -3.51
N VAL A 96 -9.13 4.75 -2.26
CA VAL A 96 -8.30 5.74 -1.54
C VAL A 96 -6.97 6.01 -2.26
N PHE A 97 -6.38 4.99 -2.89
CA PHE A 97 -5.09 5.10 -3.57
C PHE A 97 -5.20 5.98 -4.82
N ARG A 98 -6.23 5.73 -5.64
CA ARG A 98 -6.64 6.58 -6.78
C ARG A 98 -6.96 8.00 -6.30
N ASN A 99 -7.80 8.14 -5.27
CA ASN A 99 -8.26 9.44 -4.77
C ASN A 99 -7.10 10.34 -4.35
N GLU A 100 -6.14 9.79 -3.60
CA GLU A 100 -4.91 10.49 -3.21
C GLU A 100 -4.04 10.85 -4.41
N THR A 101 -3.85 9.94 -5.37
CA THR A 101 -2.99 10.15 -6.54
C THR A 101 -3.56 11.20 -7.51
N LEU A 102 -4.87 11.20 -7.75
CA LEU A 102 -5.53 12.24 -8.55
C LEU A 102 -5.55 13.60 -7.82
N TYR A 103 -5.74 13.59 -6.50
CA TYR A 103 -5.66 14.80 -5.69
C TYR A 103 -4.23 15.37 -5.60
N LEU A 104 -3.19 14.54 -5.54
CA LEU A 104 -1.79 14.96 -5.62
C LEU A 104 -1.57 15.82 -6.87
N LYS A 105 -2.07 15.38 -8.02
CA LYS A 105 -2.01 16.17 -9.27
C LYS A 105 -2.76 17.49 -9.15
N GLN A 106 -3.99 17.48 -8.64
CA GLN A 106 -4.77 18.70 -8.44
C GLN A 106 -4.05 19.70 -7.52
N LEU A 107 -3.54 19.24 -6.37
CA LEU A 107 -2.83 20.05 -5.39
C LEU A 107 -1.55 20.64 -5.98
N PHE A 108 -0.70 19.81 -6.58
CA PHE A 108 0.61 20.26 -7.04
C PHE A 108 0.52 21.20 -8.26
N GLU A 109 -0.38 20.96 -9.22
CA GLU A 109 -0.57 21.83 -10.40
C GLU A 109 -1.34 23.13 -10.13
N GLN A 110 -1.98 23.26 -8.96
CA GLN A 110 -2.67 24.49 -8.52
C GLN A 110 -1.89 25.29 -7.47
N ARG A 111 -1.13 24.62 -6.58
CA ARG A 111 -0.46 25.25 -5.44
C ARG A 111 1.07 25.25 -5.50
N PHE A 112 1.71 24.32 -6.21
CA PHE A 112 3.16 24.07 -6.12
C PHE A 112 3.96 24.34 -7.41
N ASP A 113 3.36 25.05 -8.38
CA ASP A 113 3.99 25.46 -9.66
C ASP A 113 4.52 24.30 -10.54
N THR A 114 3.92 23.11 -10.43
CA THR A 114 4.32 21.91 -11.17
C THR A 114 3.45 21.61 -12.39
N ARG A 115 2.73 22.60 -12.93
CA ARG A 115 1.76 22.39 -14.03
C ARG A 115 2.44 21.85 -15.28
N GLY A 116 1.98 20.70 -15.78
CA GLY A 116 2.63 19.99 -16.88
C GLY A 116 3.92 19.26 -16.47
N ARG A 117 4.16 19.11 -15.16
CA ARG A 117 5.26 18.30 -14.58
C ARG A 117 4.75 17.15 -13.68
N VAL A 118 3.43 16.96 -13.59
CA VAL A 118 2.82 15.90 -12.78
C VAL A 118 2.26 14.79 -13.67
N VAL A 119 2.84 13.59 -13.54
CA VAL A 119 2.29 12.33 -14.04
C VAL A 119 1.60 11.60 -12.88
N THR A 120 0.50 10.92 -13.20
CA THR A 120 -0.22 10.03 -12.28
C THR A 120 -0.36 8.69 -12.95
N LEU A 121 0.08 7.64 -12.29
CA LEU A 121 -0.12 6.24 -12.68
C LEU A 121 -1.15 5.64 -11.73
N VAL A 122 -2.17 4.98 -12.26
CA VAL A 122 -3.38 4.60 -11.50
C VAL A 122 -3.89 3.22 -11.87
N ASN A 123 -3.91 2.33 -10.89
CA ASN A 123 -4.75 1.14 -10.89
C ASN A 123 -6.05 1.44 -10.13
N ASN A 124 -7.19 1.24 -10.79
CA ASN A 124 -8.56 1.26 -10.24
C ASN A 124 -9.51 0.73 -11.32
N PRO A 125 -10.60 0.00 -10.98
CA PRO A 125 -11.56 -0.48 -11.97
C PRO A 125 -12.19 0.62 -12.84
N ASP A 126 -12.26 1.87 -12.35
CA ASP A 126 -12.79 3.01 -13.12
C ASP A 126 -11.81 3.59 -14.16
N ASN A 127 -10.54 3.17 -14.15
CA ASN A 127 -9.53 3.55 -15.13
C ASN A 127 -9.34 2.49 -16.23
N LEU A 128 -9.96 1.30 -16.10
CA LEU A 128 -9.79 0.20 -17.05
C LEU A 128 -10.71 0.34 -18.28
N GLY A 129 -10.37 -0.39 -19.37
CA GLY A 129 -11.15 -0.45 -20.59
C GLY A 129 -10.70 0.54 -21.68
N GLU A 130 -11.56 0.83 -22.66
CA GLU A 130 -11.16 1.48 -23.92
C GLU A 130 -10.67 2.94 -23.79
N GLN A 131 -10.95 3.65 -22.68
CA GLN A 131 -10.70 5.08 -22.52
C GLN A 131 -10.15 5.44 -21.13
N PRO A 132 -8.94 4.97 -20.75
CA PRO A 132 -8.31 5.32 -19.48
C PRO A 132 -8.05 6.83 -19.37
N TYR A 133 -8.18 7.37 -18.15
CA TYR A 133 -7.83 8.76 -17.85
C TYR A 133 -6.37 8.91 -17.39
N ALA A 134 -5.74 7.84 -16.92
CA ALA A 134 -4.32 7.75 -16.55
C ALA A 134 -3.71 6.42 -17.04
N PRO A 135 -2.39 6.32 -17.25
CA PRO A 135 -1.74 5.03 -17.47
C PRO A 135 -1.77 4.18 -16.20
N LEU A 136 -1.62 2.87 -16.33
CA LEU A 136 -1.60 1.92 -15.22
C LEU A 136 -0.39 2.11 -14.31
N ALA A 137 -0.54 1.77 -13.04
CA ALA A 137 0.51 1.78 -12.03
C ALA A 137 1.28 0.44 -11.99
N THR A 138 1.86 0.06 -13.13
CA THR A 138 2.78 -1.09 -13.22
C THR A 138 4.22 -0.67 -12.93
N TYR A 139 5.09 -1.62 -12.59
CA TYR A 139 6.53 -1.34 -12.39
C TYR A 139 7.18 -0.80 -13.68
N ASP A 140 6.85 -1.38 -14.83
CA ASP A 140 7.43 -0.97 -16.12
C ASP A 140 6.98 0.47 -16.49
N ASN A 141 5.71 0.82 -16.26
CA ASN A 141 5.23 2.21 -16.45
C ASN A 141 5.89 3.21 -15.51
N LEU A 142 6.17 2.80 -14.26
CA LEU A 142 6.93 3.62 -13.33
C LEU A 142 8.37 3.81 -13.80
N HIS A 143 9.04 2.76 -14.29
CA HIS A 143 10.39 2.84 -14.84
C HIS A 143 10.45 3.79 -16.04
N ASP A 144 9.57 3.62 -17.02
CA ASP A 144 9.54 4.47 -18.21
C ASP A 144 9.13 5.93 -17.91
N THR A 145 8.22 6.14 -16.95
CA THR A 145 7.86 7.48 -16.45
C THR A 145 9.05 8.17 -15.79
N LEU A 146 9.78 7.47 -14.92
CA LEU A 146 10.99 8.00 -14.29
C LEU A 146 12.08 8.26 -15.33
N ALA A 147 12.29 7.34 -16.27
CA ALA A 147 13.25 7.49 -17.37
C ALA A 147 12.89 8.66 -18.29
N ALA A 148 11.61 8.95 -18.51
CA ALA A 148 11.15 10.12 -19.26
C ALA A 148 11.38 11.43 -18.48
N ILE A 149 11.02 11.49 -17.21
CA ILE A 149 11.26 12.67 -16.33
C ILE A 149 12.77 12.96 -16.23
N GLY A 150 13.59 11.93 -16.05
CA GLY A 150 15.05 12.02 -16.03
C GLY A 150 15.67 12.54 -17.34
N LYS A 151 14.96 12.46 -18.47
CA LYS A 151 15.36 13.06 -19.76
C LYS A 151 14.88 14.52 -19.93
N ARG A 152 14.00 15.03 -19.06
CA ARG A 152 13.41 16.39 -19.16
C ARG A 152 13.88 17.37 -18.08
N MET A 153 14.23 16.86 -16.90
CA MET A 153 14.78 17.64 -15.78
C MET A 153 16.27 18.00 -16.00
N ASP A 154 16.75 19.12 -15.45
CA ASP A 154 18.19 19.25 -15.15
C ASP A 154 18.48 18.54 -13.83
N ARG A 155 19.08 17.36 -13.93
CA ARG A 155 19.43 16.47 -12.82
C ARG A 155 20.35 17.10 -11.75
N LYS A 156 20.90 18.30 -11.96
CA LYS A 156 21.69 19.06 -10.97
C LYS A 156 20.85 20.12 -10.23
N GLU A 157 19.87 20.69 -10.91
CA GLU A 157 19.04 21.81 -10.44
C GLU A 157 17.70 21.32 -9.86
N ASP A 158 16.99 20.46 -10.59
CA ASP A 158 15.61 20.04 -10.32
C ASP A 158 15.50 18.87 -9.33
N ALA A 159 14.30 18.66 -8.79
CA ALA A 159 13.97 17.49 -7.97
C ALA A 159 12.79 16.69 -8.52
N LEU A 160 12.77 15.40 -8.19
CA LEU A 160 11.59 14.54 -8.28
C LEU A 160 10.89 14.47 -6.92
N LEU A 161 9.56 14.61 -6.89
CA LEU A 161 8.72 14.05 -5.84
C LEU A 161 8.01 12.80 -6.37
N LEU A 162 8.22 11.67 -5.71
CA LEU A 162 7.50 10.42 -5.96
C LEU A 162 6.61 10.13 -4.75
N PHE A 163 5.30 10.17 -4.95
CA PHE A 163 4.30 9.76 -3.97
C PHE A 163 3.72 8.41 -4.39
N VAL A 164 3.94 7.38 -3.58
CA VAL A 164 3.41 6.03 -3.77
C VAL A 164 2.36 5.78 -2.70
N THR A 165 1.20 5.28 -3.10
CA THR A 165 0.12 4.90 -2.17
C THR A 165 -0.50 3.57 -2.63
N THR A 166 -0.44 2.55 -1.76
CA THR A 166 -0.83 1.15 -2.02
C THR A 166 -0.71 0.34 -0.71
N HIS A 167 -1.16 -0.92 -0.69
CA HIS A 167 -0.80 -1.89 0.35
C HIS A 167 0.71 -2.23 0.35
N GLY A 168 1.21 -2.76 1.47
CA GLY A 168 2.62 -3.14 1.62
C GLY A 168 2.80 -4.37 2.50
N THR A 169 3.81 -5.19 2.19
CA THR A 169 4.04 -6.51 2.81
C THR A 169 5.03 -6.45 3.97
N GLU A 170 5.00 -7.47 4.83
CA GLU A 170 5.96 -7.62 5.95
C GLU A 170 7.42 -7.79 5.48
N ASP A 171 7.62 -8.32 4.26
CA ASP A 171 8.92 -8.42 3.57
C ASP A 171 9.35 -7.11 2.88
N HIS A 172 8.63 -6.01 3.12
CA HIS A 172 8.93 -4.65 2.64
C HIS A 172 8.77 -4.43 1.14
N SER A 173 7.87 -5.17 0.48
CA SER A 173 7.43 -4.85 -0.89
C SER A 173 6.21 -3.94 -0.88
N LEU A 174 6.08 -3.10 -1.91
CA LEU A 174 4.84 -2.43 -2.28
C LEU A 174 4.02 -3.40 -3.12
N TYR A 175 2.74 -3.58 -2.80
CA TYR A 175 1.84 -4.38 -3.64
C TYR A 175 1.44 -3.58 -4.88
N VAL A 176 1.29 -4.28 -6.00
CA VAL A 176 0.75 -3.76 -7.25
C VAL A 176 -0.34 -4.71 -7.70
N GLN A 177 -1.54 -4.20 -7.93
CA GLN A 177 -2.66 -4.94 -8.49
C GLN A 177 -3.39 -4.09 -9.50
N VAL A 178 -3.49 -4.55 -10.75
CA VAL A 178 -4.23 -3.90 -11.83
C VAL A 178 -5.69 -4.39 -11.84
N ASP A 179 -5.90 -5.70 -11.74
CA ASP A 179 -7.21 -6.36 -11.68
C ASP A 179 -7.15 -7.71 -10.91
N GLU A 180 -8.13 -8.59 -11.07
CA GLU A 180 -8.15 -9.93 -10.43
C GLU A 180 -7.11 -10.92 -11.00
N ASN A 181 -6.41 -10.57 -12.08
CA ASN A 181 -5.52 -11.46 -12.85
C ASN A 181 -4.06 -10.96 -12.91
N GLU A 182 -3.84 -9.65 -12.81
CA GLU A 182 -2.51 -9.02 -12.84
C GLU A 182 -2.13 -8.40 -11.47
N GLU A 183 -1.22 -9.08 -10.77
CA GLU A 183 -0.53 -8.62 -9.56
C GLU A 183 1.01 -8.68 -9.70
N ASP A 184 1.73 -7.77 -9.02
CA ASP A 184 3.19 -7.73 -8.94
C ASP A 184 3.65 -7.09 -7.59
N PHE A 185 4.95 -7.13 -7.30
CA PHE A 185 5.51 -6.61 -6.04
C PHE A 185 6.79 -5.80 -6.29
N ILE A 186 6.74 -4.49 -6.03
CA ILE A 186 7.92 -3.61 -6.16
C ILE A 186 8.73 -3.65 -4.86
N SER A 187 9.93 -4.22 -4.90
CA SER A 187 10.83 -4.26 -3.74
C SER A 187 11.59 -2.92 -3.54
N PRO A 188 12.26 -2.74 -2.39
CA PRO A 188 13.14 -1.59 -2.15
C PRO A 188 14.32 -1.50 -3.13
N GLN A 189 14.69 -2.61 -3.76
CA GLN A 189 15.77 -2.69 -4.74
C GLN A 189 15.28 -2.33 -6.15
N ASP A 190 14.05 -2.69 -6.52
CA ASP A 190 13.48 -2.38 -7.84
C ASP A 190 13.18 -0.89 -7.95
N LEU A 191 12.50 -0.33 -6.95
CA LEU A 191 12.29 1.12 -6.86
C LEU A 191 13.61 1.89 -6.81
N ARG A 192 14.63 1.35 -6.13
CA ARG A 192 15.97 1.95 -6.15
C ARG A 192 16.61 1.94 -7.54
N THR A 193 16.44 0.84 -8.28
CA THR A 193 16.99 0.64 -9.62
C THR A 193 16.35 1.59 -10.63
N ALA A 194 15.02 1.65 -10.70
CA ALA A 194 14.30 2.57 -11.59
C ALA A 194 14.69 4.06 -11.38
N LEU A 195 14.90 4.48 -10.12
CA LEU A 195 15.35 5.84 -9.79
C LEU A 195 16.82 6.11 -10.17
N ASP A 196 17.68 5.10 -10.10
CA ASP A 196 19.11 5.19 -10.47
C ASP A 196 19.29 5.14 -12.00
N ASP A 197 18.58 4.26 -12.71
CA ASP A 197 18.55 4.15 -14.17
C ASP A 197 18.05 5.43 -14.85
N ALA A 198 17.01 6.04 -14.27
CA ALA A 198 16.52 7.34 -14.69
C ALA A 198 17.53 8.48 -14.47
N GLY A 199 18.63 8.24 -13.74
CA GLY A 199 19.68 9.21 -13.43
C GLY A 199 19.22 10.35 -12.53
N ILE A 200 18.12 10.17 -11.79
CA ILE A 200 17.51 11.20 -10.96
C ILE A 200 18.28 11.28 -9.65
N GLY A 201 19.03 12.36 -9.42
CA GLY A 201 19.81 12.55 -8.20
C GLY A 201 18.95 13.01 -7.02
N HIS A 202 18.30 14.17 -7.17
CA HIS A 202 17.53 14.82 -6.11
C HIS A 202 16.12 14.24 -6.01
N ARG A 203 15.83 13.57 -4.89
CA ARG A 203 14.61 12.77 -4.70
C ARG A 203 13.87 13.16 -3.42
N ILE A 204 12.56 13.31 -3.50
CA ILE A 204 11.61 13.36 -2.39
C ILE A 204 10.70 12.14 -2.56
N ILE A 205 10.90 11.09 -1.76
CA ILE A 205 10.17 9.84 -1.86
C ILE A 205 9.21 9.75 -0.69
N VAL A 206 7.93 9.55 -0.98
CA VAL A 206 6.85 9.55 0.00
C VAL A 206 6.06 8.27 -0.17
N LEU A 207 6.09 7.40 0.84
CA LEU A 207 5.54 6.04 0.77
C LEU A 207 4.38 5.87 1.75
N SER A 208 3.15 5.87 1.22
CA SER A 208 1.91 5.60 1.93
C SER A 208 1.54 4.12 1.82
N ALA A 209 2.21 3.29 2.61
CA ALA A 209 1.99 1.84 2.64
C ALA A 209 2.37 1.24 4.01
N CYS A 210 1.80 0.07 4.32
CA CYS A 210 2.20 -0.74 5.47
C CYS A 210 3.70 -1.12 5.37
N TYR A 211 4.39 -1.19 6.51
CA TYR A 211 5.81 -1.55 6.61
C TYR A 211 6.79 -0.67 5.80
N SER A 212 6.33 0.43 5.21
CA SER A 212 7.06 1.33 4.29
C SER A 212 8.41 1.85 4.81
N GLY A 213 8.61 1.91 6.13
CA GLY A 213 9.92 2.20 6.74
C GLY A 213 11.05 1.24 6.28
N GLY A 214 10.70 0.03 5.82
CA GLY A 214 11.63 -0.95 5.25
C GLY A 214 12.33 -0.51 3.97
N PHE A 215 11.80 0.49 3.26
CA PHE A 215 12.44 1.06 2.07
C PHE A 215 13.63 1.99 2.39
N ILE A 216 13.68 2.55 3.61
CA ILE A 216 14.68 3.56 4.00
C ILE A 216 16.12 3.08 3.82
N PRO A 217 16.54 1.85 4.22
CA PRO A 217 17.91 1.37 4.05
C PRO A 217 18.43 1.35 2.61
N ALA A 218 17.57 1.06 1.63
CA ALA A 218 17.93 0.93 0.21
C ALA A 218 17.89 2.27 -0.56
N LEU A 219 16.88 3.11 -0.26
CA LEU A 219 16.65 4.38 -0.95
C LEU A 219 17.46 5.56 -0.38
N ARG A 220 17.95 5.47 0.87
CA ARG A 220 18.64 6.59 1.54
C ARG A 220 19.94 6.96 0.82
N SER A 221 20.08 8.24 0.51
CA SER A 221 21.30 8.82 -0.03
C SER A 221 21.48 10.24 0.54
N PRO A 222 22.61 10.91 0.32
CA PRO A 222 22.73 12.33 0.63
C PRO A 222 21.76 13.22 -0.16
N ASP A 223 21.24 12.74 -1.30
CA ASP A 223 20.37 13.46 -2.24
C ASP A 223 18.89 12.99 -2.17
N THR A 224 18.56 12.13 -1.20
CA THR A 224 17.20 11.62 -0.97
C THR A 224 16.59 12.18 0.32
N LEU A 225 15.38 12.73 0.24
CA LEU A 225 14.44 12.81 1.36
C LEU A 225 13.48 11.61 1.23
N ILE A 226 13.30 10.86 2.30
CA ILE A 226 12.31 9.77 2.39
C ILE A 226 11.35 10.08 3.53
N LEU A 227 10.06 9.95 3.27
CA LEU A 227 8.96 10.01 4.24
C LEU A 227 8.15 8.70 4.12
N THR A 228 7.86 8.02 5.23
CA THR A 228 7.12 6.73 5.22
C THR A 228 5.96 6.77 6.20
N ALA A 229 4.82 6.21 5.80
CA ALA A 229 3.62 6.14 6.64
C ALA A 229 3.82 5.29 7.89
N ALA A 230 4.63 4.24 7.83
CA ALA A 230 4.88 3.34 8.94
C ALA A 230 6.37 3.07 9.17
N ARG A 231 6.66 2.45 10.32
CA ARG A 231 7.93 1.81 10.66
C ARG A 231 8.03 0.44 9.97
N ALA A 232 9.25 -0.07 9.75
CA ALA A 232 9.51 -1.33 9.05
C ALA A 232 8.85 -2.60 9.68
N ASP A 233 8.36 -2.53 10.91
CA ASP A 233 7.66 -3.61 11.63
C ASP A 233 6.27 -3.14 12.12
N ARG A 234 5.62 -2.25 11.35
CA ARG A 234 4.29 -1.70 11.63
C ARG A 234 3.42 -1.57 10.38
N PRO A 235 2.11 -1.83 10.47
CA PRO A 235 1.15 -1.42 9.45
C PRO A 235 0.93 0.10 9.46
N SER A 236 0.20 0.59 8.45
CA SER A 236 -0.44 1.91 8.40
C SER A 236 -1.94 1.74 8.16
N PHE A 237 -2.74 2.78 8.44
CA PHE A 237 -4.20 2.67 8.55
C PHE A 237 -4.95 3.56 7.55
N GLY A 238 -6.23 3.29 7.35
CA GLY A 238 -7.12 4.07 6.48
C GLY A 238 -7.17 3.65 5.02
N CYS A 239 -6.51 2.54 4.66
CA CYS A 239 -6.98 1.73 3.55
C CYS A 239 -8.35 1.12 3.91
N GLY A 240 -9.05 0.61 2.91
CA GLY A 240 -10.39 0.05 2.99
C GLY A 240 -11.46 1.00 2.48
N ASN A 241 -12.44 0.42 1.79
CA ASN A 241 -13.70 1.00 1.32
C ASN A 241 -14.64 1.61 2.40
N THR A 242 -14.12 1.94 3.58
CA THR A 242 -14.76 2.78 4.63
C THR A 242 -14.02 4.10 4.89
N SER A 243 -12.98 4.41 4.11
CA SER A 243 -12.27 5.69 4.12
C SER A 243 -12.24 6.30 2.71
N ASN A 244 -12.01 7.61 2.61
CA ASN A 244 -11.78 8.33 1.35
C ASN A 244 -10.28 8.52 1.05
N ALA A 245 -9.45 8.60 2.11
CA ALA A 245 -8.00 8.68 2.09
C ALA A 245 -7.38 7.83 3.22
N THR A 246 -6.13 7.40 3.05
CA THR A 246 -5.32 6.78 4.10
C THR A 246 -5.04 7.75 5.25
N TYR A 247 -4.67 7.26 6.42
CA TYR A 247 -4.36 8.13 7.58
C TYR A 247 -3.13 9.01 7.28
N PHE A 248 -2.20 8.50 6.47
CA PHE A 248 -1.02 9.24 6.06
C PHE A 248 -1.30 10.25 4.93
N GLY A 249 -2.05 9.86 3.90
CA GLY A 249 -2.46 10.78 2.83
C GLY A 249 -3.35 11.91 3.35
N GLN A 250 -4.32 11.61 4.23
CA GLN A 250 -5.08 12.66 4.93
C GLN A 250 -4.15 13.62 5.68
N ALA A 251 -3.30 13.09 6.57
CA ALA A 251 -2.51 13.94 7.46
C ALA A 251 -1.36 14.71 6.77
N TRP A 252 -0.73 14.13 5.74
CA TRP A 252 0.39 14.75 5.01
C TRP A 252 -0.06 15.47 3.74
N LEU A 253 -0.66 14.75 2.79
CA LEU A 253 -0.99 15.27 1.46
C LEU A 253 -2.16 16.26 1.51
N ILE A 254 -3.22 15.91 2.25
CA ILE A 254 -4.47 16.70 2.26
C ILE A 254 -4.39 17.82 3.30
N ASP A 255 -4.13 17.49 4.57
CA ASP A 255 -4.19 18.48 5.64
C ASP A 255 -2.94 19.39 5.66
N ALA A 256 -1.74 18.80 5.69
CA ALA A 256 -0.53 19.54 6.01
C ALA A 256 0.08 20.29 4.80
N MET A 257 0.10 19.69 3.60
CA MET A 257 0.59 20.38 2.38
C MET A 257 -0.33 21.52 1.90
N ASN A 258 -1.54 21.67 2.45
CA ASN A 258 -2.35 22.88 2.30
C ASN A 258 -2.03 23.98 3.33
N GLN A 259 -1.39 23.63 4.45
CA GLN A 259 -1.02 24.57 5.51
C GLN A 259 0.41 25.12 5.36
N THR A 260 1.32 24.34 4.76
CA THR A 260 2.72 24.74 4.50
C THR A 260 3.13 24.49 3.05
N ASP A 261 4.32 24.92 2.68
CA ASP A 261 5.01 24.60 1.42
C ASP A 261 6.22 23.66 1.63
N ASP A 262 6.44 23.22 2.87
CA ASP A 262 7.58 22.40 3.29
C ASP A 262 7.19 20.93 3.50
N PRO A 263 7.66 19.98 2.67
CA PRO A 263 7.40 18.56 2.85
C PRO A 263 7.81 18.00 4.23
N LEU A 264 8.85 18.56 4.86
CA LEU A 264 9.36 18.14 6.18
C LEU A 264 8.54 18.74 7.34
N ALA A 265 8.12 20.00 7.22
CA ALA A 265 7.20 20.57 8.21
C ALA A 265 5.82 19.92 8.09
N ALA A 266 5.35 19.68 6.87
CA ALA A 266 4.12 18.94 6.61
C ALA A 266 4.17 17.53 7.22
N PHE A 267 5.29 16.82 7.08
CA PHE A 267 5.49 15.52 7.71
C PHE A 267 5.53 15.59 9.25
N THR A 268 6.10 16.66 9.80
CA THR A 268 6.09 16.89 11.26
C THR A 268 4.68 17.11 11.79
N MET A 269 3.85 17.85 11.06
CA MET A 269 2.42 18.03 11.35
C MET A 269 1.65 16.70 11.20
N ALA A 270 1.86 16.00 10.09
CA ALA A 270 1.21 14.73 9.79
C ALA A 270 1.46 13.69 10.89
N LYS A 271 2.71 13.56 11.37
CA LYS A 271 3.05 12.66 12.48
C LYS A 271 2.27 12.93 13.76
N ALA A 272 2.05 14.20 14.10
CA ALA A 272 1.26 14.58 15.27
C ALA A 272 -0.22 14.21 15.09
N ALA A 273 -0.79 14.49 13.92
CA ALA A 273 -2.18 14.14 13.59
C ALA A 273 -2.41 12.62 13.56
N ILE A 274 -1.52 11.85 12.92
CA ILE A 274 -1.56 10.38 12.87
C ILE A 274 -1.48 9.79 14.28
N THR A 275 -0.52 10.23 15.10
CA THR A 275 -0.36 9.73 16.48
C THR A 275 -1.59 10.04 17.35
N ALA A 276 -2.28 11.17 17.10
CA ALA A 276 -3.53 11.49 17.78
C ALA A 276 -4.69 10.62 17.30
N ARG A 277 -4.82 10.42 15.98
CA ARG A 277 -5.89 9.62 15.34
C ARG A 277 -5.78 8.14 15.70
N GLU A 278 -4.60 7.54 15.57
CA GLU A 278 -4.33 6.14 15.96
C GLU A 278 -4.68 5.91 17.43
N LYS A 279 -4.28 6.82 18.32
CA LYS A 279 -4.64 6.76 19.75
C LYS A 279 -6.15 6.89 20.00
N GLN A 280 -6.87 7.64 19.18
CA GLN A 280 -8.32 7.81 19.29
C GLN A 280 -9.09 6.58 18.78
N ASP A 281 -8.69 6.03 17.63
CA ASP A 281 -9.31 4.83 17.03
C ASP A 281 -8.89 3.53 17.75
N GLY A 282 -7.83 3.55 18.56
CA GLY A 282 -7.32 2.41 19.34
C GLY A 282 -6.23 1.59 18.65
N GLU A 283 -5.69 2.11 17.55
CA GLU A 283 -4.77 1.42 16.65
C GLU A 283 -3.36 1.24 17.22
N LEU A 284 -2.66 0.22 16.70
CA LEU A 284 -1.23 0.00 16.96
C LEU A 284 -0.41 1.10 16.29
N PRO A 285 0.32 1.98 17.02
CA PRO A 285 0.94 3.15 16.39
C PRO A 285 1.91 2.80 15.26
N SER A 286 1.67 3.36 14.07
CA SER A 286 2.46 3.11 12.84
C SER A 286 3.88 3.65 12.95
N LEU A 287 4.07 4.72 13.73
CA LEU A 287 5.33 5.45 13.95
C LEU A 287 6.00 5.92 12.65
N PRO A 288 5.38 6.85 11.88
CA PRO A 288 5.86 7.27 10.56
C PRO A 288 7.32 7.74 10.59
N GLN A 289 8.15 7.37 9.61
CA GLN A 289 9.61 7.61 9.63
C GLN A 289 10.07 8.61 8.56
N GLN A 290 11.19 9.29 8.82
CA GLN A 290 11.85 10.16 7.84
C GLN A 290 13.35 9.89 7.76
N SER A 291 13.92 10.09 6.57
CA SER A 291 15.36 10.10 6.32
C SER A 291 15.71 11.29 5.43
N LEU A 292 16.47 12.26 5.95
CA LEU A 292 16.85 13.48 5.23
C LEU A 292 18.33 13.44 4.83
N GLY A 293 18.59 13.39 3.53
CA GLY A 293 19.92 13.57 2.96
C GLY A 293 20.47 15.01 3.14
N LYS A 294 21.79 15.13 3.27
CA LYS A 294 22.47 16.43 3.50
C LYS A 294 22.50 17.36 2.27
N ARG A 295 22.33 16.83 1.06
CA ARG A 295 22.40 17.56 -0.22
C ARG A 295 21.03 17.87 -0.81
N ILE A 296 20.00 17.07 -0.52
CA ILE A 296 18.61 17.38 -0.93
C ILE A 296 18.03 18.58 -0.17
N ALA A 297 18.40 18.78 1.11
CA ALA A 297 17.89 19.89 1.93
C ALA A 297 18.04 21.28 1.28
N PRO A 298 19.22 21.71 0.76
CA PRO A 298 19.35 22.98 0.04
C PRO A 298 18.63 23.00 -1.31
N VAL A 299 18.34 21.86 -1.95
CA VAL A 299 17.53 21.80 -3.19
C VAL A 299 16.06 22.07 -2.88
N ILE A 300 15.50 21.43 -1.85
CA ILE A 300 14.14 21.71 -1.35
C ILE A 300 14.00 23.18 -0.94
N ALA A 301 15.00 23.74 -0.25
CA ALA A 301 15.01 25.14 0.14
C ALA A 301 15.06 26.09 -1.07
N ARG A 302 15.82 25.75 -2.13
CA ARG A 302 15.91 26.55 -3.36
C ARG A 302 14.63 26.49 -4.19
N TRP A 303 14.00 25.31 -4.31
CA TRP A 303 12.67 25.15 -4.90
C TRP A 303 11.64 26.05 -4.21
N ARG A 304 11.52 25.94 -2.89
CA ARG A 304 10.58 26.74 -2.09
C ARG A 304 10.86 28.25 -2.16
N ALA A 305 12.13 28.65 -2.22
CA ALA A 305 12.49 30.07 -2.39
C ALA A 305 12.08 30.66 -3.75
N GLY A 306 11.83 29.83 -4.78
CA GLY A 306 11.23 30.23 -6.05
C GLY A 306 9.70 30.11 -6.12
N LEU A 307 9.08 29.44 -5.14
CA LEU A 307 7.64 29.16 -5.12
C LEU A 307 6.85 30.32 -4.51
N THR A 308 5.73 30.68 -5.16
CA THR A 308 4.63 31.41 -4.51
C THR A 308 3.44 30.46 -4.39
N PRO A 309 3.14 29.91 -3.21
CA PRO A 309 2.09 28.90 -3.06
C PRO A 309 0.72 29.43 -3.47
N GLY A 310 0.01 28.64 -4.29
CA GLY A 310 -1.40 28.90 -4.59
C GLY A 310 -2.31 28.73 -3.37
N PRO A 311 -3.62 29.03 -3.50
CA PRO A 311 -4.58 28.83 -2.43
C PRO A 311 -4.65 27.35 -1.99
N ALA A 312 -5.20 27.10 -0.81
CA ALA A 312 -5.49 25.74 -0.37
C ALA A 312 -6.52 25.09 -1.32
N VAL A 313 -6.29 23.83 -1.67
CA VAL A 313 -7.07 23.06 -2.64
C VAL A 313 -7.99 22.10 -1.90
N ALA A 314 -9.30 22.29 -2.01
CA ALA A 314 -10.27 21.41 -1.35
C ALA A 314 -10.16 19.96 -1.87
N TYR A 315 -10.17 18.99 -0.95
CA TYR A 315 -10.21 17.57 -1.29
C TYR A 315 -11.59 17.20 -1.85
N PRO A 316 -11.71 16.69 -3.08
CA PRO A 316 -13.01 16.52 -3.74
C PRO A 316 -13.76 15.25 -3.34
N TYR A 317 -13.08 14.28 -2.71
CA TYR A 317 -13.67 13.00 -2.32
C TYR A 317 -14.26 13.09 -0.90
N PRO A 318 -15.59 13.01 -0.73
CA PRO A 318 -16.21 13.13 0.59
C PRO A 318 -15.83 11.95 1.49
N PRO A 319 -15.79 12.12 2.83
CA PRO A 319 -15.61 11.00 3.75
C PRO A 319 -16.68 9.93 3.51
N VAL A 320 -16.25 8.67 3.37
CA VAL A 320 -17.17 7.53 3.31
C VAL A 320 -17.89 7.46 4.65
N ALA A 321 -19.21 7.31 4.63
CA ALA A 321 -19.97 7.09 5.85
C ALA A 321 -19.58 5.72 6.42
N ARG A 322 -18.83 5.69 7.54
CA ARG A 322 -18.80 4.52 8.42
C ARG A 322 -20.25 4.16 8.70
N ALA A 323 -20.67 2.94 8.33
CA ALA A 323 -21.97 2.43 8.76
C ALA A 323 -22.00 2.51 10.29
N ALA A 324 -22.94 3.29 10.84
CA ALA A 324 -23.12 3.34 12.28
C ALA A 324 -23.40 1.92 12.78
N ASP A 325 -22.82 1.54 13.92
CA ASP A 325 -22.81 0.15 14.41
C ASP A 325 -24.19 -0.48 14.27
N ALA A 326 -24.28 -1.55 13.47
CA ALA A 326 -25.53 -2.23 13.21
C ALA A 326 -26.02 -2.87 14.51
N ASP A 327 -26.95 -2.19 15.18
CA ASP A 327 -27.52 -2.60 16.47
C ASP A 327 -27.96 -4.08 16.37
N PRO A 328 -27.41 -5.00 17.18
CA PRO A 328 -27.56 -6.44 16.98
C PRO A 328 -28.95 -6.98 17.40
N GLN A 329 -30.03 -6.30 16.98
CA GLN A 329 -31.42 -6.70 17.14
C GLN A 329 -32.31 -6.34 15.92
N ASP A 330 -32.05 -6.96 14.76
CA ASP A 330 -33.15 -7.61 14.02
C ASP A 330 -32.65 -8.74 13.10
N SER A 331 -32.52 -9.95 13.66
CA SER A 331 -32.29 -11.18 12.91
C SER A 331 -33.59 -12.00 12.72
N SER A 332 -34.69 -11.36 12.33
CA SER A 332 -36.02 -11.99 12.24
C SER A 332 -36.68 -12.02 10.84
N ASN A 333 -35.96 -12.51 9.82
CA ASN A 333 -36.62 -12.98 8.58
C ASN A 333 -35.98 -14.28 8.04
N PRO A 334 -36.71 -15.39 7.91
CA PRO A 334 -36.15 -16.66 7.45
C PRO A 334 -35.94 -16.69 5.93
N ALA A 335 -34.90 -17.40 5.48
CA ALA A 335 -34.69 -17.68 4.06
C ALA A 335 -35.84 -18.56 3.50
N PRO A 336 -36.29 -18.34 2.25
CA PRO A 336 -37.30 -19.19 1.63
C PRO A 336 -36.74 -20.59 1.38
N ALA A 337 -37.38 -21.61 1.97
CA ALA A 337 -37.05 -23.00 1.69
C ALA A 337 -37.46 -23.38 0.26
N ALA A 338 -36.62 -24.15 -0.43
CA ALA A 338 -36.99 -24.74 -1.71
C ALA A 338 -37.96 -25.91 -1.47
N GLU A 339 -39.13 -25.87 -2.09
CA GLU A 339 -40.10 -26.97 -2.03
C GLU A 339 -40.57 -27.35 -3.44
N SER A 340 -40.56 -28.66 -3.73
CA SER A 340 -40.87 -29.22 -5.03
C SER A 340 -42.21 -29.95 -4.99
N THR A 341 -43.19 -29.51 -5.78
CA THR A 341 -44.40 -30.29 -6.08
C THR A 341 -44.58 -30.45 -7.57
N ASN A 342 -45.18 -31.57 -7.96
CA ASN A 342 -45.26 -32.02 -9.36
C ASN A 342 -46.72 -32.28 -9.77
N ASP A 343 -46.94 -32.22 -11.08
CA ASP A 343 -48.04 -32.80 -11.86
C ASP A 343 -49.29 -31.97 -12.25
N LYS A 344 -49.83 -32.40 -13.41
CA LYS A 344 -50.99 -32.00 -14.24
C LYS A 344 -52.17 -31.29 -13.53
N THR A 345 -52.96 -30.44 -14.22
CA THR A 345 -53.80 -30.86 -15.37
C THR A 345 -54.40 -29.67 -16.17
N ALA A 346 -54.78 -29.96 -17.42
CA ALA A 346 -55.70 -29.22 -18.31
C ALA A 346 -55.14 -28.11 -19.23
N ALA A 347 -55.56 -28.24 -20.49
CA ALA A 347 -55.54 -27.30 -21.63
C ALA A 347 -56.94 -27.46 -22.30
N PRO A 348 -57.35 -26.72 -23.37
CA PRO A 348 -56.57 -25.91 -24.32
C PRO A 348 -57.25 -24.57 -24.70
N GLU A 349 -57.04 -24.13 -25.96
CA GLU A 349 -57.54 -22.91 -26.65
C GLU A 349 -56.82 -21.60 -26.29
N THR A 350 -56.55 -20.67 -27.22
CA THR A 350 -56.52 -20.72 -28.72
C THR A 350 -55.41 -19.77 -29.24
N ALA A 351 -55.06 -19.84 -30.52
CA ALA A 351 -53.91 -19.12 -31.08
C ALA A 351 -54.27 -17.99 -32.07
N ALA A 352 -53.55 -16.87 -31.98
CA ALA A 352 -53.38 -15.87 -33.05
C ALA A 352 -52.05 -15.11 -32.84
N PRO A 353 -51.24 -14.86 -33.90
CA PRO A 353 -50.02 -14.06 -33.80
C PRO A 353 -50.19 -12.64 -34.40
N ASP A 354 -49.48 -11.66 -33.84
CA ASP A 354 -49.30 -10.33 -34.46
C ASP A 354 -47.83 -10.09 -34.81
N ALA A 355 -47.60 -9.43 -35.95
CA ALA A 355 -46.27 -9.25 -36.54
C ALA A 355 -45.71 -7.83 -36.36
N HIS A 356 -44.39 -7.67 -36.45
CA HIS A 356 -43.71 -6.38 -36.33
C HIS A 356 -43.10 -5.89 -37.66
N SER A 357 -43.44 -4.64 -37.97
CA SER A 357 -42.66 -3.62 -38.70
C SER A 357 -42.13 -3.89 -40.13
N PRO A 358 -42.54 -3.08 -41.13
CA PRO A 358 -41.83 -2.98 -42.40
C PRO A 358 -40.55 -2.14 -42.30
N ALA A 359 -39.62 -2.32 -43.23
CA ALA A 359 -38.35 -1.59 -43.28
C ALA A 359 -38.45 -0.24 -44.00
N THR A 360 -37.60 0.72 -43.61
CA THR A 360 -37.29 1.93 -44.38
C THR A 360 -35.81 1.95 -44.76
N ARG A 361 -35.53 2.20 -46.05
CA ARG A 361 -34.20 2.57 -46.55
C ARG A 361 -34.10 4.09 -46.72
N THR A 362 -32.95 4.64 -46.35
CA THR A 362 -32.47 5.94 -46.82
C THR A 362 -31.95 5.84 -48.28
N PRO A 363 -31.75 6.98 -48.98
CA PRO A 363 -31.61 7.01 -50.45
C PRO A 363 -30.25 6.51 -50.98
#